data_AF-A0AAV5L7Y5-F1
#
_entry.id   AF-A0AAV5L7Y5-F1
#
_cell.length_a   1.000
_cell.length_b   1.000
_cell.length_c   1.000
_cell.angle_alpha   90.00
_cell.angle_beta   90.00
_cell.angle_gamma   90.00
#
_symmetry.space_group_name_H-M   'P 1'
#
loop_
_entity.id
_entity.type
_entity.pdbx_description
1 polymer ?
#
loop_
_entity_poly.entity_id
_entity_poly.type
_entity_poly.pdbx_seq_one_letter_code
_entity_poly.pdbx_strand_id
1 'polypeptide(L)'
;MEGGLSRSNSFTDYASTSSFLGKKYVCRCDLDAVLRTSLTYQNMRGRFWGCPKFEVGKVGKAGNACDFFHFLDGDEVIEGRARDLLLRLKDKQIRLEKEIQSYKEENENLIAEKGKLL
;
A
#
# COMPACT_ATOMS: atom_id res chain seq x y z
N MET A 1 -42.57 -23.60 -2.56
CA MET A 1 -41.57 -22.72 -3.19
C MET A 1 -41.07 -21.78 -2.12
N GLU A 2 -39.91 -22.03 -1.53
CA GLU A 2 -39.23 -21.03 -0.70
C GLU A 2 -37.78 -20.97 -1.16
N GLY A 3 -37.43 -19.83 -1.77
CA GLY A 3 -36.09 -19.52 -2.21
C GLY A 3 -35.25 -19.06 -1.03
N GLY A 4 -34.26 -19.87 -0.63
CA GLY A 4 -33.21 -19.48 0.28
C GLY A 4 -31.99 -19.00 -0.51
N LEU A 5 -31.75 -17.69 -0.48
CA LEU A 5 -30.57 -17.03 -1.03
C LEU A 5 -29.28 -17.73 -0.56
N SER A 6 -28.60 -18.41 -1.49
CA SER A 6 -27.22 -18.89 -1.27
C SER A 6 -26.30 -17.68 -1.11
N ARG A 7 -25.95 -17.37 0.15
CA ARG A 7 -24.85 -16.46 0.47
C ARG A 7 -23.55 -17.07 -0.02
N SER A 8 -23.10 -16.66 -1.21
CA SER A 8 -21.74 -16.88 -1.68
C SER A 8 -20.78 -16.00 -0.89
N ASN A 9 -20.34 -16.47 0.29
CA ASN A 9 -19.21 -15.86 1.00
C ASN A 9 -17.93 -16.11 0.18
N SER A 10 -17.58 -15.17 -0.70
CA SER A 10 -16.30 -15.18 -1.39
C SER A 10 -15.22 -14.65 -0.43
N PHE A 11 -14.55 -15.56 0.30
CA PHE A 11 -13.52 -15.29 1.32
C PHE A 11 -12.17 -14.81 0.75
N THR A 12 -12.15 -13.78 -0.09
CA THR A 12 -10.91 -13.22 -0.66
C THR A 12 -10.76 -11.75 -0.33
N ASP A 13 -10.74 -11.40 0.96
CA ASP A 13 -10.56 -10.02 1.41
C ASP A 13 -9.06 -9.73 1.58
N TYR A 14 -8.41 -9.28 0.51
CA TYR A 14 -7.08 -8.70 0.57
C TYR A 14 -6.97 -7.48 -0.36
N ALA A 15 -6.19 -6.50 0.06
CA ALA A 15 -5.86 -5.33 -0.76
C ALA A 15 -4.45 -5.45 -1.31
N SER A 16 -4.28 -5.21 -2.61
CA SER A 16 -2.96 -5.23 -3.26
C SER A 16 -2.37 -3.82 -3.29
N THR A 17 -1.08 -3.71 -3.01
CA THR A 17 -0.33 -2.44 -3.07
C THR A 17 1.02 -2.68 -3.70
N SER A 18 1.49 -1.77 -4.56
CA SER A 18 2.88 -1.79 -5.00
C SER A 18 3.78 -1.33 -3.85
N SER A 19 4.60 -2.22 -3.29
CA SER A 19 5.65 -1.83 -2.34
C SER A 19 7.02 -1.90 -3.00
N PHE A 20 7.87 -0.92 -2.72
CA PHE A 20 9.25 -0.85 -3.20
C PHE A 20 10.21 -1.60 -2.28
N LEU A 21 9.87 -2.84 -1.93
CA LEU A 21 10.59 -3.59 -0.89
C LEU A 21 11.92 -4.20 -1.38
N GLY A 22 12.30 -4.03 -2.65
CA GLY A 22 13.57 -4.49 -3.22
C GLY A 22 13.76 -6.02 -3.28
N LYS A 23 13.01 -6.78 -2.47
CA LYS A 23 12.93 -8.24 -2.51
C LYS A 23 11.89 -8.67 -3.54
N LYS A 24 12.32 -9.56 -4.44
CA LYS A 24 11.48 -10.15 -5.49
C LYS A 24 11.21 -11.60 -5.14
N TYR A 25 9.96 -11.92 -4.86
CA TYR A 25 9.49 -13.28 -4.67
C TYR A 25 8.86 -13.79 -5.96
N VAL A 26 9.30 -14.94 -6.46
CA VAL A 26 8.74 -15.59 -7.65
C VAL A 26 8.08 -16.89 -7.21
N CYS A 27 6.83 -17.09 -7.58
CA CYS A 27 6.09 -18.31 -7.27
C CYS A 27 6.32 -19.40 -8.32
N ARG A 28 5.82 -20.61 -8.07
CA ARG A 28 5.85 -21.74 -9.04
C ARG A 28 5.10 -21.50 -10.35
N CYS A 29 4.36 -20.39 -10.46
CA CYS A 29 3.73 -19.97 -11.72
C CYS A 29 4.66 -19.09 -12.57
N ASP A 30 5.91 -18.89 -12.17
CA ASP A 30 6.88 -17.96 -12.78
C ASP A 30 6.37 -16.51 -12.87
N LEU A 31 5.48 -16.15 -11.93
CA LEU A 31 4.95 -14.80 -11.77
C LEU A 31 5.56 -14.14 -10.54
N ASP A 32 5.86 -12.85 -10.70
CA ASP A 32 6.28 -11.97 -9.63
C ASP A 32 5.16 -11.86 -8.59
N ALA A 33 5.47 -12.21 -7.35
CA ALA A 33 4.55 -12.05 -6.24
C ALA A 33 4.31 -10.56 -5.98
N VAL A 34 3.08 -10.24 -5.59
CA VAL A 34 2.64 -8.88 -5.28
C VAL A 34 2.41 -8.75 -3.79
N LEU A 35 2.68 -7.56 -3.24
CA LEU A 35 2.40 -7.30 -1.84
C LEU A 35 0.90 -7.14 -1.62
N ARG A 36 0.38 -7.92 -0.67
CA ARG A 36 -1.03 -7.95 -0.27
C ARG A 36 -1.16 -7.68 1.22
N THR A 37 -2.30 -7.13 1.60
CA THR A 37 -2.71 -6.92 2.99
C THR A 37 -3.90 -7.81 3.28
N SER A 38 -3.77 -8.72 4.24
CA SER A 38 -4.87 -9.54 4.76
C SER A 38 -5.91 -8.67 5.43
N LEU A 39 -7.17 -8.87 5.07
CA LEU A 39 -8.33 -8.27 5.73
C LEU A 39 -9.12 -9.32 6.55
N THR A 40 -8.59 -10.54 6.67
CA THR A 40 -9.19 -11.57 7.52
C THR A 40 -9.15 -11.12 8.99
N TYR A 41 -10.22 -11.42 9.74
CA TYR A 41 -10.32 -11.02 11.15
C TYR A 41 -9.13 -11.51 12.00
N GLN A 42 -8.65 -12.71 11.72
CA GLN A 42 -7.55 -13.35 12.46
C GLN A 42 -6.18 -12.73 12.17
N ASN A 43 -5.95 -12.26 10.94
CA ASN A 43 -4.68 -11.70 10.50
C ASN A 43 -4.89 -10.29 9.92
N MET A 44 -5.68 -9.48 10.62
CA MET A 44 -6.10 -8.20 10.10
C MET A 44 -4.89 -7.27 9.95
N ARG A 45 -4.73 -6.70 8.75
CA ARG A 45 -3.59 -5.84 8.37
C ARG A 45 -2.23 -6.54 8.28
N GLY A 46 -2.17 -7.86 8.45
CA GLY A 46 -0.97 -8.63 8.15
C GLY A 46 -0.63 -8.53 6.67
N ARG A 47 0.63 -8.25 6.32
CA ARG A 47 1.06 -8.15 4.92
C ARG A 47 1.82 -9.40 4.51
N PHE A 48 1.65 -9.80 3.27
CA PHE A 48 2.31 -10.95 2.69
C PHE A 48 2.55 -10.73 1.19
N TRP A 49 3.60 -11.34 0.65
CA TRP A 49 3.78 -11.51 -0.78
C TRP A 49 2.93 -12.69 -1.23
N GLY A 50 2.08 -12.48 -2.23
CA GLY A 50 1.23 -13.54 -2.79
C GLY A 50 1.34 -13.59 -4.31
N CYS A 51 1.17 -14.77 -4.91
CA CYS A 51 1.03 -14.88 -6.36
C CYS A 51 -0.11 -13.97 -6.87
N PRO A 52 -0.01 -13.37 -8.07
CA PRO A 52 -1.13 -12.65 -8.67
C PRO A 52 -2.41 -13.52 -8.77
N LYS A 53 -2.23 -14.84 -8.96
CA LYS A 53 -3.30 -15.86 -8.98
C LYS A 53 -3.63 -16.42 -7.59
N PHE A 54 -3.21 -15.75 -6.51
CA PHE A 54 -3.48 -16.22 -5.16
C PHE A 54 -4.96 -16.08 -4.81
N GLU A 55 -5.63 -17.21 -4.59
CA GLU A 55 -7.04 -17.29 -4.20
C GLU A 55 -7.23 -18.26 -3.03
N VAL A 56 -7.66 -17.69 -1.90
CA VAL A 56 -7.95 -18.43 -0.66
C VAL A 56 -9.12 -19.40 -0.91
N GLY A 57 -8.98 -20.66 -0.50
CA GLY A 57 -10.05 -21.66 -0.58
C GLY A 57 -10.31 -22.28 -1.95
N LYS A 58 -9.50 -21.95 -2.97
CA LYS A 58 -9.55 -22.52 -4.33
C LYS A 58 -8.29 -23.26 -4.76
N VAL A 59 -7.25 -23.28 -3.91
CA VAL A 59 -6.06 -24.12 -4.08
C VAL A 59 -6.49 -25.59 -4.20
N GLY A 60 -6.06 -26.26 -5.27
CA GLY A 60 -6.38 -27.68 -5.51
C GLY A 60 -7.77 -27.98 -6.08
N LYS A 61 -8.60 -26.96 -6.34
CA LYS A 61 -9.80 -27.10 -7.18
C LYS A 61 -9.41 -26.88 -8.65
N ALA A 62 -10.27 -27.25 -9.60
CA ALA A 62 -10.04 -27.27 -11.06
C ALA A 62 -9.71 -25.90 -11.74
N GLY A 63 -9.09 -24.95 -11.03
CA GLY A 63 -8.68 -23.64 -11.52
C GLY A 63 -7.21 -23.36 -11.28
N ASN A 64 -6.70 -22.34 -11.98
CA ASN A 64 -5.30 -21.89 -11.96
C ASN A 64 -4.90 -21.15 -10.66
N ALA A 65 -5.54 -21.45 -9.54
CA ALA A 65 -5.30 -20.78 -8.26
C ALA A 65 -3.95 -21.22 -7.68
N CYS A 66 -3.13 -20.25 -7.28
CA CYS A 66 -1.83 -20.47 -6.67
C CYS A 66 -1.91 -20.28 -5.15
N ASP A 67 -1.19 -21.09 -4.39
CA ASP A 67 -1.12 -21.04 -2.93
C ASP A 67 0.10 -20.32 -2.38
N PHE A 68 0.97 -19.80 -3.26
CA PHE A 68 2.19 -19.13 -2.84
C PHE A 68 1.86 -17.89 -2.00
N PHE A 69 2.31 -17.92 -0.75
CA PHE A 69 2.39 -16.75 0.11
C PHE A 69 3.70 -16.75 0.90
N HIS A 70 4.18 -15.55 1.23
CA HIS A 70 5.30 -15.32 2.15
C HIS A 70 4.93 -14.15 3.06
N PHE A 71 4.75 -14.39 4.36
CA PHE A 71 4.43 -13.31 5.30
C PHE A 71 5.60 -12.35 5.41
N LEU A 72 5.29 -11.06 5.52
CA LEU A 72 6.29 -10.09 5.95
C LEU A 72 6.39 -10.23 7.46
N ASP A 73 7.54 -10.68 7.95
CA ASP A 73 7.87 -10.75 9.37
C ASP A 73 8.96 -9.72 9.76
N GLY A 74 9.15 -9.58 11.09
CA GLY A 74 10.13 -8.74 11.79
C GLY A 74 10.80 -7.64 10.97
N ASP A 75 11.94 -7.97 10.37
CA ASP A 75 12.83 -7.03 9.71
C ASP A 75 12.26 -6.50 8.38
N GLU A 76 11.53 -7.33 7.62
CA GLU A 76 10.92 -6.92 6.34
C GLU A 76 9.77 -5.91 6.54
N VAL A 77 9.02 -6.07 7.63
CA VAL A 77 7.92 -5.15 7.98
C VAL A 77 8.46 -3.78 8.34
N ILE A 78 9.52 -3.74 9.14
CA ILE A 78 10.13 -2.52 9.64
C ILE A 78 10.80 -1.78 8.48
N GLU A 79 11.62 -2.45 7.68
CA GLU A 79 12.37 -1.81 6.58
C GLU A 79 11.45 -1.27 5.48
N GLY A 80 10.45 -2.05 5.05
CA GLY A 80 9.54 -1.62 3.99
C GLY A 80 8.61 -0.50 4.39
N ARG A 81 7.98 -0.63 5.58
CA ARG A 81 7.00 0.37 6.04
C ARG A 81 7.69 1.68 6.41
N ALA A 82 8.80 1.60 7.13
CA ALA A 82 9.52 2.79 7.54
C ALA A 82 10.05 3.53 6.30
N ARG A 83 10.65 2.82 5.34
CA ARG A 83 11.18 3.43 4.12
C ARG A 83 10.09 4.11 3.29
N ASP A 84 8.98 3.44 2.99
CA ASP A 84 7.88 4.03 2.20
C ASP A 84 7.28 5.25 2.89
N LEU A 85 7.08 5.18 4.21
CA LEU A 85 6.55 6.28 5.00
C LEU A 85 7.53 7.46 5.03
N LEU A 86 8.82 7.19 5.25
CA LEU A 86 9.88 8.20 5.26
C LEU A 86 9.98 8.93 3.93
N LEU A 87 9.91 8.21 2.80
CA LEU A 87 9.93 8.83 1.46
C LEU A 87 8.73 9.77 1.27
N ARG A 88 7.50 9.32 1.58
CA ARG A 88 6.30 10.16 1.47
C ARG A 88 6.34 11.37 2.39
N LEU A 89 6.86 11.20 3.61
CA LEU A 89 7.01 12.29 4.57
C LEU A 89 8.06 13.30 4.09
N LYS A 90 9.17 12.84 3.50
CA LYS A 90 10.20 13.69 2.92
C LYS A 90 9.66 14.50 1.73
N ASP A 91 8.91 13.86 0.83
CA ASP A 91 8.28 14.56 -0.29
C ASP A 91 7.27 15.61 0.18
N LYS A 92 6.48 15.25 1.20
CA LYS A 92 5.54 16.20 1.84
C LYS A 92 6.27 17.36 2.49
N GLN A 93 7.39 17.11 3.18
CA GLN A 93 8.21 18.15 3.81
C GLN A 93 8.73 19.12 2.76
N ILE A 94 9.36 18.62 1.68
CA ILE A 94 9.89 19.45 0.60
C ILE A 94 8.79 20.34 -0.01
N ARG A 95 7.59 19.79 -0.23
CA ARG A 95 6.46 20.55 -0.78
C ARG A 95 6.04 21.68 0.17
N LEU A 96 5.91 21.38 1.46
CA LEU A 96 5.50 22.36 2.46
C LEU A 96 6.56 23.44 2.66
N GLU A 97 7.85 23.09 2.62
CA GLU A 97 8.95 24.06 2.69
C GLU A 97 8.91 25.05 1.53
N LYS A 98 8.65 24.58 0.30
CA LYS A 98 8.46 25.45 -0.88
C LYS A 98 7.26 26.37 -0.73
N GLU A 99 6.14 25.85 -0.22
CA GLU A 99 4.92 26.63 0.00
C GLU A 99 5.14 27.71 1.07
N ILE A 100 5.80 27.38 2.18
CA ILE A 100 6.19 28.35 3.20
C ILE A 100 7.10 29.43 2.63
N GLN A 101 8.07 29.07 1.79
CA GLN A 101 8.98 30.03 1.18
C GLN A 101 8.24 31.00 0.26
N SER A 102 7.32 30.50 -0.56
CA SER A 102 6.47 31.33 -1.42
C SER A 102 5.66 32.35 -0.61
N TYR A 103 5.04 31.92 0.50
CA TYR A 103 4.27 32.83 1.35
C TYR A 103 5.13 33.87 2.06
N LYS A 104 6.40 33.57 2.37
CA LYS A 104 7.32 34.55 2.95
C LYS A 104 7.65 35.65 1.94
N GLU A 105 8.00 35.27 0.72
CA GLU A 105 8.33 36.21 -0.36
C GLU A 105 7.14 37.11 -0.71
N GLU A 106 5.93 36.54 -0.78
CA GLU A 106 4.70 37.31 -1.00
C GLU A 106 4.45 38.33 0.12
N ASN A 107 4.60 37.92 1.38
CA ASN A 107 4.44 38.83 2.52
C ASN A 107 5.48 39.94 2.55
N GLU A 108 6.75 39.64 2.25
CA GLU A 108 7.82 40.65 2.17
C GLU A 108 7.52 41.69 1.09
N ASN A 109 7.04 41.26 -0.08
CA ASN A 109 6.64 42.16 -1.16
C ASN A 109 5.46 43.06 -0.74
N LEU A 110 4.44 42.50 -0.08
CA LEU A 110 3.29 43.26 0.42
C LEU A 110 3.70 44.30 1.48
N ILE A 111 4.63 43.96 2.37
CA ILE A 111 5.18 44.88 3.36
C ILE A 111 5.94 46.02 2.66
N ALA A 112 6.79 45.68 1.68
CA ALA A 112 7.56 46.66 0.92
C ALA A 112 6.65 47.60 0.12
N GLU A 113 5.57 47.10 -0.48
CA GLU A 113 4.61 47.90 -1.23
C GLU A 113 3.82 48.85 -0.32
N LYS A 114 3.32 48.35 0.83
CA LYS A 114 2.68 49.20 1.84
C LYS A 114 3.61 50.29 2.37
N GLY A 115 4.89 49.98 2.55
CA GLY A 115 5.90 50.95 3.00
C GLY A 115 6.18 52.07 2.00
N LYS A 116 5.89 51.89 0.71
CA LYS A 116 6.03 52.95 -0.33
C LYS A 116 4.83 53.89 -0.40
N LEU A 117 3.72 53.54 0.23
CA LEU A 117 2.46 54.30 0.23
C LEU A 117 2.31 55.22 1.46
N LEU A 118 3.28 55.20 2.37
CA LEU A 118 3.37 56.02 3.59
C LEU A 118 4.46 57.07 3.44
#